data_AF-A0A0A0N579-F1
#
_entry.id   AF-A0A0A0N579-F1
#
_cell.length_a   1.000
_cell.length_b   1.000
_cell.length_c   1.000
_cell.angle_alpha   90.00
_cell.angle_beta   90.00
_cell.angle_gamma   90.00
#
_symmetry.space_group_name_H-M   'P 1'
#
loop_
_entity.id
_entity.type
_entity.pdbx_description
1 polymer ?
#
loop_
_entity_poly.entity_id
_entity_poly.type
_entity_poly.pdbx_seq_one_letter_code
_entity_poly.pdbx_strand_id
1 'polypeptide(L)' 'MFLLAIPPGSAHPAERARATTSEYTPRLRSRLAREQQLAQDAIERGWPREVERHNAIADRIRGLLADLGESTEPGPDDHC' A
#
# COMPACT_ATOMS: atom_id res chain seq x y z
N MET A 1 -12.72 40.13 -13.01
CA MET A 1 -12.74 39.69 -14.43
C MET A 1 -11.86 38.44 -14.48
N PHE A 2 -12.35 37.20 -14.48
CA PHE A 2 -13.60 36.61 -14.95
C PHE A 2 -14.11 35.60 -13.90
N LEU A 3 -15.42 35.64 -13.61
CA LEU A 3 -16.13 34.58 -12.91
C LEU A 3 -16.47 33.48 -13.94
N LEU A 4 -16.03 32.24 -13.70
CA LEU A 4 -16.67 31.07 -14.30
C LEU A 4 -17.45 30.36 -13.19
N ALA A 5 -18.77 30.43 -13.30
CA ALA A 5 -19.71 29.71 -12.47
C ALA A 5 -19.55 28.20 -12.72
N ILE A 6 -19.30 27.44 -11.66
CA ILE A 6 -19.28 25.96 -11.70
C ILE A 6 -20.63 25.49 -11.13
N PRO A 7 -21.38 24.61 -11.82
CA PRO A 7 -22.69 24.15 -11.37
C PRO A 7 -22.57 23.27 -10.10
N PRO A 8 -23.48 23.41 -9.11
CA PRO A 8 -23.55 22.49 -7.98
C PRO A 8 -24.36 21.26 -8.36
N GLY A 9 -23.70 20.15 -8.66
CA GLY A 9 -24.41 18.91 -8.89
C GLY A 9 -23.54 17.79 -9.44
N SER A 10 -22.89 17.05 -8.54
CA SER A 10 -23.06 15.59 -8.44
C SER A 10 -22.00 15.04 -7.48
N ALA A 11 -22.48 14.55 -6.34
CA ALA A 11 -21.70 13.72 -5.46
C ALA A 11 -21.29 12.43 -6.20
N HIS A 12 -19.99 12.26 -6.45
CA HIS A 12 -19.42 10.95 -6.78
C HIS A 12 -18.64 10.44 -5.55
N PRO A 13 -19.17 9.47 -4.78
CA PRO A 13 -18.44 8.84 -3.68
C PRO A 13 -17.47 7.75 -4.19
N ALA A 14 -16.66 8.03 -5.21
CA ALA A 14 -15.68 7.08 -5.77
C ALA A 14 -14.25 7.64 -5.88
N GLU A 15 -14.04 8.93 -5.60
CA GLU A 15 -12.74 9.60 -5.82
C GLU A 15 -11.88 9.73 -4.55
N ARG A 16 -12.06 8.82 -3.58
CA ARG A 16 -11.14 8.72 -2.42
C ARG A 16 -10.34 7.42 -2.39
N ALA A 17 -10.58 6.49 -3.32
CA ALA A 17 -10.05 5.12 -3.24
C ALA A 17 -8.96 4.77 -4.26
N ARG A 18 -8.66 5.61 -5.26
CA ARG A 18 -7.80 5.18 -6.40
C ARG A 18 -6.40 5.79 -6.47
N ALA A 19 -6.14 6.89 -5.76
CA ALA A 19 -4.83 7.55 -5.74
C ALA A 19 -3.89 7.01 -4.63
N THR A 20 -4.43 6.49 -3.53
CA THR A 20 -3.64 6.07 -2.36
C THR A 20 -3.10 4.64 -2.44
N THR A 21 -3.62 3.82 -3.34
CA THR A 21 -3.28 2.39 -3.47
C THR A 21 -2.03 2.17 -4.34
N SER A 22 -1.89 2.92 -5.45
CA SER A 22 -0.80 2.74 -6.42
C SER A 22 0.55 3.27 -5.91
N GLU A 23 0.57 4.44 -5.25
CA GLU A 23 1.81 5.02 -4.69
C GLU A 23 2.32 4.28 -3.44
N TYR A 24 1.46 3.52 -2.76
CA TYR A 24 1.81 2.86 -1.51
C TYR A 24 2.54 1.53 -1.73
N THR A 25 2.18 0.79 -2.78
CA THR A 25 2.82 -0.48 -3.19
C THR A 25 4.35 -0.39 -3.36
N PRO A 26 4.93 0.56 -4.12
CA PRO A 26 6.38 0.66 -4.24
C PRO A 26 7.04 1.01 -2.89
N ARG A 27 6.41 1.86 -2.07
CA ARG A 27 6.91 2.22 -0.72
C ARG A 27 6.93 1.01 0.21
N LEU A 28 5.89 0.18 0.19
CA LEU A 28 5.82 -1.07 0.94
C LEU A 28 6.90 -2.05 0.48
N ARG A 29 7.14 -2.20 -0.82
CA ARG A 29 8.23 -3.05 -1.34
C ARG A 29 9.59 -2.56 -0.85
N SER A 30 9.86 -1.26 -0.89
CA SER A 30 11.11 -0.70 -0.35
C SER A 30 11.23 -0.91 1.16
N ARG A 31 10.13 -0.82 1.92
CA ARG A 31 10.14 -1.12 3.36
C ARG A 31 10.43 -2.60 3.61
N LEU A 32 9.79 -3.51 2.87
CA LEU A 32 9.99 -4.95 2.97
C LEU A 32 11.44 -5.35 2.69
N ALA A 33 12.09 -4.74 1.70
CA ALA A 33 13.50 -4.98 1.42
C ALA A 33 14.40 -4.54 2.60
N ARG A 34 14.09 -3.38 3.21
CA ARG A 34 14.83 -2.89 4.37
C ARG A 34 14.66 -3.79 5.60
N GLU A 35 13.45 -4.26 5.89
CA GLU A 35 13.23 -5.18 7.02
C GLU A 35 13.99 -6.50 6.84
N GLN A 36 14.07 -7.02 5.61
CA GLN A 36 14.88 -8.22 5.33
C GLN A 36 16.37 -7.98 5.55
N GLN A 37 16.89 -6.81 5.15
CA GLN A 37 18.29 -6.44 5.42
C GLN A 37 18.57 -6.33 6.93
N LEU A 38 17.65 -5.74 7.70
CA LEU A 38 17.79 -5.61 9.14
C LEU A 38 17.67 -6.98 9.85
N ALA A 39 16.80 -7.87 9.39
CA ALA A 39 16.73 -9.24 9.88
C ALA A 39 18.05 -9.98 9.63
N GLN A 40 18.64 -9.85 8.45
CA GLN A 40 19.93 -10.48 8.11
C GLN A 40 21.07 -9.94 8.98
N ASP A 41 21.14 -8.62 9.15
CA ASP A 41 22.12 -7.98 10.02
C ASP A 41 21.96 -8.41 11.49
N ALA A 42 20.72 -8.55 11.97
CA ALA A 42 20.43 -9.07 13.31
C ALA A 42 20.82 -10.56 13.46
N ILE A 43 20.71 -11.37 12.41
CA ILE A 43 21.22 -12.76 12.40
C ILE A 43 22.74 -12.76 12.55
N GLU A 44 23.44 -11.94 11.76
CA GLU A 44 24.90 -11.84 11.79
C GLU A 44 25.43 -11.35 13.14
N ARG A 45 24.66 -10.50 13.83
CA ARG A 45 24.97 -9.99 15.17
C ARG A 45 24.48 -10.89 16.31
N GLY A 46 23.73 -11.95 16.01
CA GLY A 46 23.19 -12.88 17.00
C GLY A 46 22.11 -12.26 17.89
N TRP A 47 21.23 -11.42 17.34
CA TRP A 47 20.13 -10.75 18.05
C TRP A 47 18.78 -11.40 17.73
N PRO A 48 18.44 -12.57 18.31
CA PRO A 48 17.28 -13.36 17.91
C PRO A 48 15.95 -12.61 18.05
N ARG A 49 15.80 -11.77 19.09
CA ARG A 49 14.59 -10.96 19.29
C ARG A 49 14.40 -9.90 18.20
N GLU A 50 15.50 -9.34 17.69
CA GLU A 50 15.43 -8.32 16.64
C GLU A 50 15.15 -8.98 15.28
N VAL A 51 15.67 -10.19 15.06
CA VAL A 51 15.29 -11.04 13.92
C VAL A 51 13.79 -11.32 13.91
N GLU A 52 13.24 -11.79 15.03
CA GLU A 52 11.79 -12.04 15.17
C GLU A 52 10.97 -10.79 14.89
N ARG A 53 11.40 -9.65 15.43
CA ARG A 53 10.71 -8.37 15.22
C ARG A 53 10.70 -7.94 13.76
N HIS A 54 11.85 -7.98 13.09
CA HIS A 54 11.95 -7.62 11.68
C HIS A 54 11.16 -8.57 10.78
N ASN A 55 11.17 -9.87 11.09
CA ASN A 55 10.35 -10.86 10.38
C ASN A 55 8.85 -10.59 10.56
N ALA A 56 8.39 -10.34 11.78
CA ALA A 56 6.98 -10.03 12.03
C ALA A 56 6.51 -8.78 11.26
N ILE A 57 7.36 -7.75 11.14
CA ILE A 57 7.06 -6.55 10.35
C ILE A 57 7.07 -6.90 8.85
N ALA A 58 8.03 -7.70 8.38
CA ALA A 58 8.10 -8.14 6.98
C ALA A 58 6.86 -8.93 6.58
N ASP A 59 6.39 -9.86 7.41
CA ASP A 59 5.18 -10.65 7.16
C ASP A 59 3.93 -9.76 7.09
N ARG A 60 3.82 -8.77 7.99
CA ARG A 60 2.73 -7.79 7.93
C ARG A 60 2.74 -7.02 6.61
N ILE A 61 3.91 -6.59 6.15
CA ILE A 61 4.04 -5.88 4.87
C ILE A 61 3.70 -6.79 3.68
N ARG A 62 4.09 -8.08 3.71
CA ARG A 62 3.70 -9.06 2.69
C ARG A 62 2.18 -9.21 2.62
N GLY A 63 1.49 -9.29 3.75
CA GLY A 63 0.03 -9.33 3.81
C GLY A 63 -0.62 -8.09 3.18
N LEU A 64 -0.11 -6.89 3.50
CA LEU A 64 -0.58 -5.65 2.88
C LEU A 64 -0.34 -5.62 1.37
N LEU A 65 0.82 -6.10 0.90
CA LEU A 65 1.11 -6.17 -0.54
C LEU A 65 0.21 -7.16 -1.27
N ALA A 66 -0.19 -8.26 -0.63
CA ALA A 66 -1.14 -9.21 -1.18
C ALA A 66 -2.55 -8.60 -1.32
N ASP A 67 -3.05 -7.95 -0.26
CA ASP A 67 -4.35 -7.26 -0.24
C ASP A 67 -4.45 -6.17 -1.32
N LEU A 68 -3.39 -5.39 -1.51
CA LEU A 68 -3.31 -4.36 -2.56
C LEU A 68 -3.22 -4.97 -3.97
N GLY A 69 -2.65 -6.16 -4.10
CA GLY A 69 -2.56 -6.92 -5.36
C GLY A 69 -3.88 -7.61 -5.74
N GLU A 70 -4.70 -7.98 -4.77
CA GLU A 70 -6.04 -8.54 -4.96
C GLU A 70 -7.10 -7.46 -5.19
N SER A 71 -6.93 -6.28 -4.55
CA SER A 71 -7.80 -5.11 -4.73
C SER A 71 -7.70 -4.43 -6.11
N THR A 72 -6.83 -4.90 -7.00
CA THR A 72 -6.65 -4.30 -8.35
C THR A 72 -7.55 -4.90 -9.43
N GLU A 73 -8.42 -5.86 -9.10
CA GLU A 73 -9.40 -6.36 -10.05
C GLU A 73 -10.46 -5.27 -10.32
N PRO A 74 -10.58 -4.74 -11.55
CA PRO A 74 -11.71 -3.89 -11.89
C PRO A 74 -12.96 -4.77 -11.83
N GLY A 75 -13.84 -4.49 -10.87
CA GLY A 75 -15.19 -5.07 -10.88
C GLY A 75 -15.80 -4.85 -12.27
N PRO A 76 -16.39 -5.88 -12.89
CA PRO A 76 -16.87 -5.82 -14.26
C PRO A 76 -17.83 -4.64 -14.40
N ASP A 77 -17.60 -3.86 -15.44
CA ASP A 77 -18.53 -2.89 -15.99
C ASP A 77 -19.92 -3.53 -16.12
N ASP A 78 -20.81 -3.25 -15.16
CA ASP A 78 -22.25 -3.38 -15.40
C ASP A 78 -22.65 -2.22 -16.31
N HIS A 79 -22.43 -2.45 -17.61
CA HIS A 79 -22.99 -1.67 -18.69
C HIS A 79 -24.47 -2.06 -18.81
N CYS A 80 -25.37 -1.28 -18.20
CA CYS A 80 -26.80 -1.24 -18.54
C CYS A 80 -27.41 0.12 -18.16
#